data_AF-A0A1M3SZG4-F1
#
_entry.id   AF-A0A1M3SZG4-F1
#
_cell.length_a   1.000
_cell.length_b   1.000
_cell.length_c   1.000
_cell.angle_alpha   90.00
_cell.angle_beta   90.00
_cell.angle_gamma   90.00
#
_symmetry.space_group_name_H-M   'P 1'
#
loop_
_entity.id
_entity.type
_entity.pdbx_description
1 polymer ?
#
loop_
_entity_poly.entity_id
_entity_poly.type
_entity_poly.pdbx_seq_one_letter_code
_entity_poly.pdbx_strand_id
1 'polypeptide(L)' 'CRTDAAILYTDGSGYRGGVGASAVSIRAGQAQKAYLGTETDSTVYAAELKGVEMALSLA' A
#
# COMPACT_ATOMS: atom_id res chain seq x y z
N CYS A 1 -3.28 -23.82 -17.82
CA CYS A 1 -3.57 -22.37 -17.68
C CYS A 1 -3.03 -21.93 -16.33
N ARG A 2 -2.12 -20.94 -16.25
CA ARG A 2 -1.65 -20.45 -14.93
C ARG A 2 -2.79 -19.66 -14.30
N THR A 3 -3.33 -20.16 -13.19
CA THR A 3 -4.52 -19.59 -12.54
C THR A 3 -4.20 -18.79 -11.26
N ASP A 4 -2.93 -18.54 -10.95
CA ASP A 4 -2.53 -17.87 -9.69
C ASP A 4 -1.81 -16.54 -9.92
N ALA A 5 -2.38 -15.65 -10.74
CA ALA A 5 -1.95 -14.26 -10.73
C ALA A 5 -2.65 -13.54 -9.56
N ALA A 6 -1.91 -13.18 -8.52
CA ALA A 6 -2.41 -12.31 -7.46
C ALA A 6 -2.72 -10.92 -8.04
N ILE A 7 -3.96 -10.45 -7.86
CA ILE A 7 -4.37 -9.09 -8.22
C ILE A 7 -4.47 -8.30 -6.93
N LEU A 8 -3.58 -7.31 -6.80
CA LEU A 8 -3.42 -6.50 -5.61
C LEU A 8 -3.52 -5.03 -6.02
N TYR A 9 -4.11 -4.23 -5.16
CA TYR A 9 -4.29 -2.79 -5.35
C TYR A 9 -3.53 -2.04 -4.27
N THR A 10 -2.86 -0.97 -4.65
CA THR A 10 -2.06 -0.14 -3.73
C THR A 10 -2.43 1.33 -3.91
N ASP A 11 -2.24 2.11 -2.85
CA ASP A 11 -2.40 3.56 -2.88
C ASP A 11 -1.49 4.21 -1.84
N GLY A 12 -0.79 5.27 -2.22
CA GLY A 12 -0.04 6.15 -1.34
C GLY A 12 -0.69 7.53 -1.29
N SER A 13 -1.00 8.05 -0.10
CA SER A 13 -1.70 9.32 0.03
C SER A 13 -1.18 10.20 1.15
N GLY A 14 -1.36 11.51 0.94
CA GLY A 14 -1.16 12.55 1.95
C GLY A 14 -2.52 13.07 2.42
N TYR A 15 -2.72 13.19 3.72
CA TYR A 15 -3.94 13.75 4.30
C TYR A 15 -3.63 14.50 5.59
N ARG A 16 -4.00 15.80 5.63
CA ARG A 16 -3.84 16.68 6.79
C ARG A 16 -2.42 16.66 7.39
N GLY A 17 -1.39 16.70 6.54
CA GLY A 17 0.01 16.70 6.97
C GLY A 17 0.58 15.32 7.32
N GLY A 18 -0.22 14.26 7.25
CA GLY A 18 0.21 12.88 7.42
C GLY A 18 0.38 12.17 6.08
N VAL A 19 1.32 11.24 6.01
CA VAL A 19 1.58 10.40 4.83
C VAL A 19 1.31 8.93 5.20
N GLY A 20 0.58 8.23 4.34
CA GLY A 20 0.24 6.83 4.56
C GLY A 20 0.15 6.04 3.27
N ALA A 21 0.26 4.73 3.40
CA ALA A 21 0.17 3.76 2.32
C ALA A 21 -0.90 2.72 2.63
N SER A 22 -1.46 2.10 1.60
CA SER A 22 -2.37 0.96 1.72
C SER A 22 -2.13 -0.09 0.63
N ALA A 23 -2.46 -1.34 0.95
CA ALA A 23 -2.47 -2.45 0.02
C ALA A 23 -3.68 -3.35 0.28
N VAL A 24 -4.35 -3.80 -0.78
CA VAL A 24 -5.59 -4.59 -0.68
C VAL A 24 -5.57 -5.77 -1.66
N SER A 25 -5.93 -6.95 -1.16
CA SER A 25 -6.28 -8.13 -1.96
C SER A 25 -7.77 -8.39 -1.85
N ILE A 26 -8.53 -8.07 -2.91
CA ILE A 26 -9.99 -8.28 -2.92
C ILE A 26 -10.31 -9.77 -2.84
N ARG A 27 -9.55 -10.62 -3.56
CA ARG A 27 -9.77 -12.07 -3.57
C ARG A 27 -9.49 -12.72 -2.21
N ALA A 28 -8.46 -12.26 -1.49
CA ALA A 28 -8.13 -12.79 -0.18
C ALA A 28 -8.94 -12.11 0.96
N GLY A 29 -9.68 -11.03 0.67
CA GLY A 29 -10.38 -10.26 1.70
C GLY A 29 -9.42 -9.60 2.71
N GLN A 30 -8.20 -9.28 2.27
CA GLN A 30 -7.15 -8.73 3.13
C GLN A 30 -6.82 -7.28 2.76
N ALA A 31 -6.53 -6.47 3.78
CA ALA A 31 -6.09 -5.09 3.62
C ALA A 31 -5.01 -4.75 4.65
N GLN A 32 -3.99 -4.02 4.22
CA GLN A 32 -2.94 -3.45 5.07
C GLN A 32 -2.89 -1.94 4.89
N LYS A 33 -2.50 -1.25 5.96
CA LYS A 33 -2.28 0.20 5.99
C LYS A 33 -1.04 0.50 6.82
N ALA A 34 -0.26 1.46 6.37
CA ALA A 34 0.90 1.95 7.10
C ALA A 34 0.87 3.46 7.17
N TYR A 35 1.12 4.01 8.36
CA TYR A 35 1.40 5.43 8.54
C TYR A 35 2.92 5.62 8.48
N LEU A 36 3.39 6.48 7.58
CA LEU A 36 4.82 6.70 7.34
C LEU A 36 5.35 7.93 8.09
N GLY A 37 4.49 8.58 8.87
CA GLY A 37 4.82 9.84 9.53
C GLY A 37 4.20 11.04 8.81
N THR A 38 4.72 12.21 9.12
CA THR A 38 4.26 13.47 8.54
C THR A 38 4.85 13.71 7.16
N GLU A 39 4.39 14.74 6.46
CA GLU A 39 4.97 15.21 5.19
C GLU A 39 6.44 15.66 5.30
N THR A 40 6.96 15.88 6.52
CA THR A 40 8.40 16.13 6.74
C THR A 40 9.20 14.84 6.98
N ASP A 41 8.54 13.76 7.42
CA ASP A 41 9.18 12.47 7.65
C ASP A 41 9.22 11.61 6.38
N SER A 42 8.20 11.78 5.53
CA SER A 42 8.03 10.96 4.33
C SER A 42 7.32 11.73 3.22
N THR A 43 7.25 11.11 2.04
CA THR A 43 6.57 11.66 0.86
C THR A 43 5.50 10.69 0.37
N VAL A 44 4.50 11.20 -0.34
CA VAL A 44 3.51 10.35 -1.01
C VAL A 44 4.17 9.36 -1.97
N TYR A 45 5.30 9.73 -2.60
CA TYR A 45 6.07 8.81 -3.45
C TYR A 45 6.67 7.62 -2.67
N ALA A 46 7.17 7.87 -1.46
CA ALA A 46 7.64 6.80 -0.58
C ALA A 46 6.47 5.92 -0.09
N ALA A 47 5.29 6.52 0.12
CA ALA A 47 4.08 5.76 0.42
C ALA A 47 3.61 4.87 -0.73
N GLU A 48 3.69 5.33 -1.99
CA GLU A 48 3.38 4.50 -3.16
C GLU A 48 4.28 3.27 -3.22
N LEU A 49 5.60 3.46 -3.04
CA LEU A 49 6.55 2.34 -2.98
C LEU A 49 6.23 1.41 -1.80
N LYS A 50 5.90 1.97 -0.62
CA LYS A 50 5.52 1.18 0.54
C LYS A 50 4.26 0.35 0.29
N GLY A 51 3.30 0.89 -0.46
CA GLY A 51 2.11 0.19 -0.94
C GLY A 51 2.49 -1.09 -1.70
N VAL A 52 3.43 -0.99 -2.64
CA VAL A 52 3.93 -2.15 -3.40
C VAL A 52 4.62 -3.18 -2.50
N GLU A 53 5.48 -2.74 -1.57
CA GLU A 53 6.12 -3.65 -0.60
C GLU A 53 5.09 -4.41 0.26
N MET A 54 4.05 -3.72 0.74
CA MET A 54 2.97 -4.32 1.51
C MET A 54 2.16 -5.31 0.67
N ALA A 55 1.88 -4.96 -0.61
CA ALA A 55 1.21 -5.86 -1.53
C ALA A 55 2.00 -7.17 -1.71
N LEU A 56 3.32 -7.11 -1.86
CA LEU A 56 4.16 -8.31 -1.94
C LEU A 56 4.09 -9.19 -0.68
N SER A 57 3.77 -8.61 0.48
CA SER A 57 3.58 -9.34 1.74
C SER A 57 2.19 -10.00 1.84
N LEU A 58 1.26 -9.65 0.95
CA LEU A 58 -0.08 -10.24 0.82
C LEU A 58 -0.16 -11.31 -0.29
N ALA A 59 0.91 -11.48 -1.08
CA ALA A 59 0.98 -12.40 -2.21
C ALA A 59 1.32 -13.83 -1.78
#